data_AF-A0A1C4IX03-F1
#
_entry.id   AF-A0A1C4IX03-F1
#
_cell.length_a   1.000
_cell.length_b   1.000
_cell.length_c   1.000
_cell.angle_alpha   90.00
_cell.angle_beta   90.00
_cell.angle_gamma   90.00
#
_symmetry.space_group_name_H-M   'P 1'
#
loop_
_entity.id
_entity.type
_entity.pdbx_description
1 polymer ?
#
loop_
_entity_poly.entity_id
_entity_poly.type
_entity_poly.pdbx_seq_one_letter_code
_entity_poly.pdbx_strand_id
1 'polypeptide(L)'
;MSFPEAVQALRLRKLKVLNDHRKKVQKLERALDTQLEMIDHVLTQLADTSVKLPCLVRTTPGPELTVYHSEDAPCGRVHSRQNFAVMPEAEAVDASPYAYLVRCSACNWQQAARVHGVRMMASR
;
A
#
# COMPACT_ATOMS: atom_id res chain seq x y z
N MET A 1 -55.23 -15.20 -21.29
CA MET A 1 -53.80 -15.49 -21.09
C MET A 1 -53.67 -16.99 -20.89
N SER A 2 -52.91 -17.67 -21.74
CA SER A 2 -52.75 -19.12 -21.67
C SER A 2 -51.81 -19.51 -20.51
N PHE A 3 -51.93 -20.73 -20.00
CA PHE A 3 -51.02 -21.24 -18.96
C PHE A 3 -49.53 -21.13 -19.38
N PRO A 4 -49.14 -21.45 -20.63
CA PRO A 4 -47.78 -21.20 -21.12
C PRO A 4 -47.34 -19.72 -21.06
N GLU A 5 -48.23 -18.77 -21.39
CA GLU A 5 -47.93 -17.33 -21.29
C GLU A 5 -47.69 -16.90 -19.84
N ALA A 6 -48.50 -17.40 -18.90
CA ALA A 6 -48.35 -17.11 -17.48
C ALA A 6 -47.02 -17.64 -16.92
N VAL A 7 -46.61 -18.86 -17.31
CA VAL A 7 -45.32 -19.44 -16.92
C VAL A 7 -44.15 -18.65 -17.51
N GLN A 8 -44.24 -18.24 -18.78
CA GLN A 8 -43.21 -17.44 -19.42
C GLN A 8 -43.08 -16.05 -18.76
N ALA A 9 -44.20 -15.40 -18.40
CA ALA A 9 -44.19 -14.14 -17.67
C ALA A 9 -43.50 -14.27 -16.30
N LEU A 10 -43.77 -15.35 -15.56
CA LEU A 10 -43.10 -15.64 -14.30
C LEU A 10 -41.60 -15.89 -14.48
N ARG A 11 -41.19 -16.61 -15.52
CA ARG A 11 -39.78 -16.85 -15.84
C ARG A 11 -39.04 -15.53 -16.13
N LEU A 12 -39.63 -14.66 -16.94
CA LEU A 12 -39.07 -13.34 -17.24
C LEU A 12 -38.98 -12.47 -15.99
N ARG A 13 -40.00 -12.50 -15.14
CA ARG A 13 -40.00 -11.78 -13.86
C ARG A 13 -38.89 -12.29 -12.93
N LYS A 14 -38.69 -13.60 -12.83
CA LYS A 14 -37.58 -14.21 -12.06
C LYS A 14 -36.22 -13.76 -12.61
N LEU A 15 -36.01 -13.81 -13.93
CA LEU A 15 -34.76 -13.39 -14.56
C LEU A 15 -34.48 -11.90 -14.32
N LYS A 16 -35.50 -11.05 -14.39
CA LYS A 16 -35.38 -9.63 -14.07
C LYS A 16 -34.92 -9.42 -12.62
N VAL A 17 -35.57 -10.08 -11.66
CA VAL A 17 -35.18 -9.99 -10.23
C VAL A 17 -33.73 -10.43 -10.02
N LEU A 18 -33.31 -11.53 -10.63
CA LEU A 18 -31.92 -12.00 -10.54
C LEU A 18 -30.92 -11.00 -11.16
N ASN A 19 -31.26 -10.44 -12.31
CA ASN A 19 -30.42 -9.44 -12.97
C ASN A 19 -30.30 -8.16 -12.13
N ASP A 20 -31.42 -7.67 -11.60
CA ASP A 20 -31.46 -6.47 -10.76
C ASP A 20 -30.68 -6.68 -9.46
N HIS A 21 -30.77 -7.88 -8.87
CA HIS A 21 -29.96 -8.24 -7.70
C HIS A 21 -28.47 -8.25 -8.03
N ARG A 22 -28.04 -8.91 -9.11
CA ARG A 22 -26.62 -8.92 -9.54
C ARG A 22 -26.08 -7.52 -9.77
N LYS A 23 -26.86 -6.65 -10.44
CA LYS A 23 -26.48 -5.25 -10.65
C LYS A 23 -26.33 -4.48 -9.33
N LYS A 24 -27.18 -4.74 -8.34
CA LYS A 24 -27.06 -4.12 -7.01
C LYS A 24 -25.80 -4.58 -6.29
N VAL A 25 -25.53 -5.89 -6.28
CA VAL A 25 -24.30 -6.45 -5.68
C VAL A 25 -23.06 -5.85 -6.32
N GLN A 26 -22.99 -5.84 -7.66
CA GLN A 26 -21.86 -5.26 -8.38
C GLN A 26 -21.66 -3.76 -8.09
N LYS A 27 -22.74 -3.00 -7.90
CA LYS A 27 -22.65 -1.59 -7.50
C LYS A 27 -22.09 -1.43 -6.08
N LEU A 28 -22.52 -2.28 -5.15
CA LEU A 28 -22.03 -2.28 -3.78
C LEU A 28 -20.56 -2.68 -3.70
N GLU A 29 -20.16 -3.73 -4.43
CA GLU A 29 -18.76 -4.17 -4.54
C GLU A 29 -17.87 -3.03 -5.04
N ARG A 30 -18.24 -2.38 -6.16
CA ARG A 30 -17.47 -1.24 -6.69
C ARG A 30 -17.38 -0.07 -5.72
N ALA A 31 -18.47 0.24 -5.01
CA ALA A 31 -18.48 1.32 -4.03
C ALA A 31 -17.55 0.99 -2.85
N LEU A 32 -17.55 -0.26 -2.40
CA LEU A 32 -16.64 -0.75 -1.35
C LEU A 32 -15.19 -0.69 -1.82
N ASP A 33 -14.88 -1.17 -3.03
CA ASP A 33 -13.54 -1.11 -3.61
C ASP A 33 -13.02 0.33 -3.65
N THR A 34 -13.84 1.29 -4.08
CA THR A 34 -13.48 2.72 -4.08
C THR A 34 -13.20 3.24 -2.67
N GLN A 35 -14.00 2.84 -1.66
CA GLN A 35 -13.77 3.24 -0.28
C GLN A 35 -12.46 2.66 0.27
N LEU A 36 -12.17 1.40 -0.03
CA LEU A 36 -10.92 0.75 0.37
C LEU A 36 -9.70 1.41 -0.30
N GLU A 37 -9.78 1.74 -1.58
CA GLU A 37 -8.73 2.49 -2.29
C GLU A 37 -8.48 3.86 -1.66
N MET A 38 -9.54 4.58 -1.25
CA MET A 38 -9.39 5.85 -0.53
C MET A 38 -8.70 5.68 0.82
N ILE A 39 -9.05 4.64 1.58
CA ILE A 39 -8.41 4.34 2.87
C ILE A 39 -6.93 3.99 2.67
N ASP A 40 -6.62 3.12 1.71
CA ASP A 40 -5.24 2.76 1.35
C ASP A 40 -4.41 3.99 0.96
N HIS A 41 -5.02 4.93 0.22
CA HIS A 41 -4.37 6.19 -0.15
C HIS A 41 -4.05 7.05 1.08
N VAL A 42 -5.03 7.24 1.98
CA VAL A 42 -4.85 8.00 3.22
C VAL A 42 -3.79 7.34 4.12
N LEU A 43 -3.80 6.02 4.26
CA LEU A 43 -2.79 5.28 5.02
C LEU A 43 -1.40 5.50 4.46
N THR A 44 -1.25 5.46 3.14
CA THR A 44 0.03 5.71 2.47
C THR A 44 0.53 7.13 2.73
N GLN A 45 -0.35 8.14 2.64
CA GLN A 45 0.01 9.53 2.94
C GLN A 45 0.42 9.73 4.40
N LEU A 46 -0.34 9.16 5.35
CA LEU A 46 -0.05 9.26 6.77
C LEU A 46 1.27 8.56 7.14
N ALA A 47 1.52 7.38 6.56
CA ALA A 47 2.78 6.67 6.77
C ALA A 47 3.98 7.45 6.20
N ASP A 48 3.86 8.01 4.99
CA ASP A 48 4.92 8.76 4.33
C ASP A 48 5.27 10.06 5.07
N THR A 49 4.24 10.79 5.52
CA THR A 49 4.40 12.05 6.28
C THR A 49 4.87 11.85 7.72
N SER A 50 4.76 10.64 8.26
CA SER A 50 5.17 10.37 9.65
C SER A 50 6.68 10.45 9.87
N VAL A 51 7.51 10.38 8.81
CA VAL A 51 8.98 10.26 8.87
C VAL A 51 9.45 9.10 9.78
N LYS A 52 8.57 8.14 10.04
CA LYS A 52 8.85 6.93 10.85
C LYS A 52 9.02 5.70 9.98
N LEU A 53 9.13 5.87 8.67
CA LEU A 53 9.39 4.76 7.77
C LEU A 53 10.71 4.10 8.19
N PRO A 54 10.74 2.78 8.34
CA PRO A 54 11.98 2.10 8.61
C PRO A 54 12.87 2.19 7.37
N CYS A 55 14.09 2.60 7.58
CA CYS A 55 15.07 2.79 6.55
C CYS A 55 16.36 2.04 6.87
N LEU A 56 17.17 1.84 5.83
CA LEU A 56 18.44 1.16 5.85
C LEU A 56 19.53 2.20 5.60
N VAL A 57 20.32 2.43 6.65
CA VAL A 57 21.50 3.31 6.60
C VAL A 57 22.74 2.44 6.57
N ARG A 58 23.66 2.73 5.64
CA ARG A 58 24.88 1.95 5.48
C ARG A 58 25.79 2.13 6.70
N THR A 59 26.26 1.02 7.27
CA THR A 59 27.16 1.01 8.45
C THR A 59 28.61 0.71 8.09
N THR A 60 28.87 0.13 6.92
CA THR A 60 30.23 -0.23 6.50
C THR A 60 30.96 0.95 5.87
N PRO A 61 32.26 1.12 6.19
CA PRO A 61 33.12 2.13 5.55
C PRO A 61 33.14 1.93 4.02
N GLY A 62 32.95 3.01 3.29
CA GLY A 62 32.97 3.09 1.84
C GLY A 62 32.80 4.55 1.42
N PRO A 63 32.67 4.86 0.12
CA PRO A 63 32.35 6.21 -0.31
C PRO A 63 31.12 6.71 0.46
N GLU A 64 31.17 7.95 0.95
CA GLU A 64 30.03 8.59 1.60
C GLU A 64 28.87 8.58 0.61
N LEU A 65 27.91 7.69 0.87
CA LEU A 65 26.64 7.73 0.17
C LEU A 65 25.70 8.48 1.09
N THR A 66 25.38 9.71 0.69
CA THR A 66 24.44 10.60 1.34
C THR A 66 22.99 10.09 1.21
N VAL A 67 22.78 8.78 1.09
CA VAL A 67 21.45 8.21 0.87
C VAL A 67 21.14 7.05 1.82
N TYR A 68 19.89 7.01 2.28
CA TYR A 68 19.32 5.84 2.95
C TYR A 68 18.29 5.16 2.04
N HIS A 69 18.05 3.87 2.29
CA HIS A 69 17.14 3.03 1.51
C HIS A 69 15.91 2.66 2.31
N SER A 70 14.81 2.32 1.65
CA SER A 70 13.65 1.79 2.37
C SER A 70 13.97 0.38 2.91
N GLU A 71 13.57 0.10 4.15
CA GLU A 71 13.62 -1.26 4.69
C GLU A 71 12.58 -2.18 4.03
N ASP A 72 11.38 -1.63 3.82
CA ASP A 72 10.19 -2.35 3.34
C ASP A 72 10.17 -2.54 1.82
N ALA A 73 10.80 -1.64 1.06
CA ALA A 73 10.94 -1.72 -0.39
C ALA A 73 12.35 -1.28 -0.85
N PRO A 74 13.41 -2.01 -0.45
CA PRO A 74 14.78 -1.67 -0.81
C PRO A 74 14.98 -1.82 -2.32
N CYS A 75 15.77 -0.93 -2.90
CA CYS A 75 16.17 -1.07 -4.30
C CYS A 75 17.31 -2.09 -4.43
N GLY A 76 17.63 -2.48 -5.67
CA GLY A 76 18.68 -3.46 -5.95
C GLY A 76 20.04 -3.11 -5.34
N ARG A 77 20.35 -1.84 -5.03
CA ARG A 77 21.63 -1.44 -4.44
C ARG A 77 21.88 -2.02 -3.03
N VAL A 78 20.82 -2.47 -2.35
CA VAL A 78 20.90 -3.14 -1.04
C VAL A 78 21.20 -4.63 -1.24
N HIS A 79 22.41 -4.97 -1.67
CA HIS A 79 22.80 -6.37 -1.91
C HIS A 79 23.24 -7.12 -0.65
N SER A 80 23.90 -6.43 0.28
CA SER A 80 24.45 -7.02 1.51
C SER A 80 23.76 -6.41 2.72
N ARG A 81 22.57 -6.91 3.09
CA ARG A 81 21.75 -6.28 4.15
C ARG A 81 22.48 -6.15 5.50
N GLN A 82 23.42 -7.04 5.80
CA GLN A 82 24.31 -6.97 6.98
C GLN A 82 25.16 -5.69 7.06
N ASN A 83 25.34 -5.00 5.94
CA ASN A 83 26.07 -3.73 5.82
C ASN A 83 25.19 -2.51 6.11
N PHE A 84 23.95 -2.72 6.53
CA PHE A 84 22.97 -1.67 6.79
C PHE A 84 22.37 -1.84 8.19
N ALA A 85 22.22 -0.73 8.90
CA ALA A 85 21.41 -0.65 10.11
C ALA A 85 19.98 -0.27 9.74
N VAL A 86 19.02 -0.93 10.38
CA VAL A 86 17.62 -0.50 10.34
C VAL A 86 17.44 0.62 11.36
N MET A 87 16.87 1.74 10.94
CA MET A 87 16.48 2.82 11.84
C MET A 87 15.29 3.60 11.30
N PRO A 88 14.55 4.33 12.15
CA PRO A 88 13.52 5.26 11.70
C PRO A 88 14.12 6.33 10.79
N GLU A 89 13.39 6.72 9.75
CA GLU A 89 13.81 7.78 8.82
C GLU A 89 14.13 9.10 9.52
N ALA A 90 13.37 9.47 10.57
CA ALA A 90 13.65 10.65 11.38
C ALA A 90 15.04 10.62 12.03
N GLU A 91 15.51 9.45 12.46
CA GLU A 91 16.85 9.29 13.02
C GLU A 91 17.92 9.27 11.92
N ALA A 92 17.60 8.72 10.74
CA ALA A 92 18.53 8.66 9.62
C ALA A 92 18.83 10.02 9.00
N VAL A 93 17.85 10.93 8.94
CA VAL A 93 18.05 12.29 8.42
C VAL A 93 19.12 13.03 9.24
N ASP A 94 19.15 12.82 10.55
CA ASP A 94 20.05 13.49 11.50
C ASP A 94 21.24 12.60 11.94
N ALA A 95 21.46 11.45 11.30
CA ALA A 95 22.45 10.46 11.73
C ALA A 95 23.90 10.88 11.47
N SER A 96 24.65 11.16 12.55
CA SER A 96 26.12 11.29 12.51
C SER A 96 26.78 9.94 12.13
N PRO A 97 27.85 9.90 11.30
CA PRO A 97 28.69 11.00 10.81
C PRO A 97 28.20 11.69 9.53
N TYR A 98 27.06 11.30 8.95
CA TYR A 98 26.64 11.75 7.63
C TYR A 98 25.72 12.97 7.75
N ALA A 99 26.25 14.16 7.48
CA ALA A 99 25.55 15.41 7.77
C ALA A 99 24.25 15.66 6.99
N TYR A 100 23.94 14.89 5.93
CA TYR A 100 22.78 15.12 5.05
C TYR A 100 22.37 13.85 4.31
N LEU A 101 21.78 12.87 4.99
CA LEU A 101 21.23 11.70 4.28
C LEU A 101 19.88 12.03 3.62
N VAL A 102 19.70 11.61 2.38
CA VAL A 102 18.47 11.79 1.60
C VAL A 102 17.88 10.45 1.15
N ARG A 103 16.60 10.43 0.82
CA ARG A 103 15.95 9.25 0.25
C ARG A 103 16.67 8.78 -1.02
N CYS A 104 16.97 7.48 -1.10
CA CYS A 104 17.38 6.88 -2.36
C CYS A 104 16.23 6.98 -3.38
N SER A 105 16.44 7.67 -4.50
CA SER A 105 15.43 7.84 -5.56
C SER A 105 15.03 6.54 -6.27
N ALA A 106 15.84 5.48 -6.15
CA ALA A 106 15.55 4.17 -6.74
C ALA A 106 14.69 3.27 -5.83
N CYS A 107 14.49 3.65 -4.56
CA CYS A 107 13.61 2.91 -3.66
C CYS A 107 12.15 3.28 -3.94
N ASN A 108 11.26 2.28 -3.84
CA ASN A 108 9.83 2.51 -4.00
C ASN A 108 9.22 2.97 -2.66
N TRP A 109 9.47 4.23 -2.32
CA TRP A 109 9.02 4.83 -1.05
C TRP A 109 7.50 4.84 -0.87
N GLN A 110 6.75 4.97 -1.97
CA GLN A 110 5.29 4.88 -1.92
C GLN A 110 4.84 3.47 -1.51
N GLN A 111 5.44 2.44 -2.09
CA GLN A 111 5.17 1.06 -1.68
C GLN A 111 5.64 0.79 -0.25
N ALA A 112 6.78 1.36 0.15
CA ALA A 112 7.26 1.27 1.53
C ALA A 112 6.27 1.85 2.52
N ALA A 113 5.77 3.07 2.26
CA ALA A 113 4.77 3.73 3.09
C ALA A 113 3.47 2.91 3.17
N ARG A 114 3.02 2.33 2.05
CA ARG A 114 1.87 1.43 2.02
C ARG A 114 2.08 0.20 2.91
N VAL A 115 3.20 -0.51 2.75
CA VAL A 115 3.52 -1.71 3.53
C VAL A 115 3.63 -1.38 5.02
N HIS A 116 4.29 -0.27 5.34
CA HIS A 116 4.44 0.20 6.71
C HIS A 116 3.09 0.54 7.35
N GLY A 117 2.23 1.30 6.65
CA GLY A 117 0.90 1.65 7.13
C GLY A 117 0.03 0.42 7.42
N VAL A 118 0.07 -0.60 6.54
CA VAL A 118 -0.63 -1.88 6.76
C VAL A 118 -0.10 -2.59 8.01
N ARG A 119 1.23 -2.63 8.21
CA ARG A 119 1.82 -3.24 9.43
C ARG A 119 1.40 -2.52 10.70
N MET A 120 1.37 -1.18 10.70
CA MET A 120 0.93 -0.40 11.86
C MET A 120 -0.51 -0.73 12.27
N MET A 121 -1.38 -1.09 11.32
CA MET A 121 -2.74 -1.54 11.61
C MET A 121 -2.83 -2.97 12.12
N ALA A 122 -1.94 -3.85 11.67
CA ALA A 122 -1.93 -5.28 12.01
C ALA A 122 -1.35 -5.57 13.40
N SER A 123 -0.48 -4.70 13.93
CA SER A 123 0.21 -4.87 15.22
C SER A 123 -0.66 -4.63 16.46
N ARG A 124 -1.92 -5.11 16.47
CA ARG A 124 -2.81 -5.05 17.65
C ARG A 124 -2.63 -6.24 18.58
#